data_AF-A0A8S1UV91-F1
#
_entry.id   AF-A0A8S1UV91-F1
#
_cell.length_a   1.000
_cell.length_b   1.000
_cell.length_c   1.000
_cell.angle_alpha   90.00
_cell.angle_beta   90.00
_cell.angle_gamma   90.00
#
_symmetry.space_group_name_H-M   'P 1'
#
loop_
_entity.id
_entity.type
_entity.pdbx_description
1 polymer ?
#
loop_
_entity_poly.entity_id
_entity_poly.type
_entity_poly.pdbx_seq_one_letter_code
_entity_poly.pdbx_strand_id
1 'polypeptide(L)'
;MKKAVKEAERISSKISSPMILDPYGSQGSGIMPYLKDALRTRTALNQAESCFIDFKRSQFPLFAKDRYFEFVEAYNRKDKVDLIRLLSVPLYDIVKACLKDNKPLPFKLYKEMTDAQMVQARVYYQKEISLQSQYIWYQITVKFNFIDPETKKDVVKYNVLERRESDSSEKDWRICKLD
;
A
#
# COMPACT_ATOMS: atom_id res chain seq x y z
N MET A 1 -25.66 16.87 -0.08
CA MET A 1 -24.36 16.45 -0.65
C MET A 1 -23.16 16.66 0.28
N LYS A 2 -22.90 17.86 0.82
CA LYS A 2 -21.70 18.14 1.67
C LYS A 2 -21.56 17.27 2.94
N LYS A 3 -22.66 16.80 3.53
CA LYS A 3 -22.65 15.97 4.75
C LYS A 3 -22.19 14.53 4.49
N ALA A 4 -22.68 13.90 3.41
CA ALA A 4 -22.28 12.56 3.00
C ALA A 4 -20.82 12.48 2.54
N VAL A 5 -20.32 13.52 1.86
CA VAL A 5 -18.89 13.63 1.47
C VAL A 5 -18.00 13.72 2.71
N LYS A 6 -18.34 14.61 3.67
CA LYS A 6 -17.61 14.71 4.94
C LYS A 6 -17.63 13.42 5.76
N GLU A 7 -18.73 12.68 5.71
CA GLU A 7 -18.89 11.44 6.46
C GLU A 7 -18.11 10.29 5.80
N ALA A 8 -18.11 10.21 4.47
CA ALA A 8 -17.27 9.29 3.71
C ALA A 8 -15.77 9.59 3.88
N GLU A 9 -15.37 10.87 3.85
CA GLU A 9 -13.99 11.30 4.16
C GLU A 9 -13.59 10.91 5.58
N ARG A 10 -14.49 11.07 6.57
CA ARG A 10 -14.25 10.71 7.98
C ARG A 10 -14.16 9.21 8.23
N ILE A 11 -14.85 8.39 7.42
CA ILE A 11 -14.74 6.92 7.46
C ILE A 11 -13.47 6.47 6.73
N SER A 12 -13.18 7.05 5.57
CA SER A 12 -11.97 6.80 4.79
C SER A 12 -10.70 7.15 5.57
N SER A 13 -10.65 8.32 6.22
CA SER A 13 -9.52 8.78 7.03
C SER A 13 -9.24 7.94 8.27
N LYS A 14 -10.21 7.11 8.68
CA LYS A 14 -10.04 6.16 9.79
C LYS A 14 -9.57 4.80 9.31
N ILE A 15 -9.80 4.47 8.04
CA ILE A 15 -9.56 3.14 7.47
C ILE A 15 -8.26 3.11 6.66
N SER A 16 -7.93 4.17 5.95
CA SER A 16 -6.71 4.29 5.14
C SER A 16 -5.91 5.51 5.52
N SER A 17 -4.59 5.43 5.35
CA SER A 17 -3.74 6.59 5.57
C SER A 17 -4.07 7.66 4.51
N PRO A 18 -4.06 8.95 4.87
CA PRO A 18 -4.42 10.03 3.94
C PRO A 18 -3.32 10.32 2.91
N MET A 19 -2.08 9.87 3.15
CA MET A 19 -0.95 10.07 2.24
C MET A 19 0.11 8.98 2.40
N ILE A 20 0.88 8.75 1.35
CA ILE A 20 2.10 7.94 1.40
C ILE A 20 3.24 8.77 1.96
N LEU A 21 3.90 8.30 3.02
CA LEU A 21 5.05 8.96 3.61
C LEU A 21 6.33 8.65 2.82
N ASP A 22 7.14 9.69 2.61
CA ASP A 22 8.46 9.61 1.97
C ASP A 22 8.50 8.70 0.73
N PRO A 23 7.81 9.03 -0.39
CA PRO A 23 7.76 8.15 -1.57
C PRO A 23 9.15 7.68 -2.00
N TYR A 24 9.30 6.36 -2.18
CA TYR A 24 10.60 5.78 -2.55
C TYR A 24 11.15 6.42 -3.84
N GLY A 25 12.45 6.71 -3.86
CA GLY A 25 13.13 7.40 -4.97
C GLY A 25 13.07 8.94 -4.93
N SER A 26 12.32 9.54 -3.99
CA SER A 26 12.32 11.00 -3.79
C SER A 26 13.45 11.53 -2.89
N GLN A 27 14.26 10.64 -2.31
CA GLN A 27 15.31 11.03 -1.37
C GLN A 27 16.60 11.41 -2.09
N GLY A 28 17.21 12.51 -1.65
CA GLY A 28 18.38 13.12 -2.30
C GLY A 28 19.55 12.15 -2.51
N SER A 29 20.28 12.36 -3.60
CA SER A 29 21.48 11.60 -3.94
C SER A 29 22.60 11.87 -2.92
N GLY A 30 22.78 10.98 -1.97
CA GLY A 30 23.88 11.07 -1.00
C GLY A 30 23.88 9.96 0.05
N ILE A 31 25.05 9.72 0.65
CA ILE A 31 25.25 8.69 1.67
C ILE A 31 24.43 8.98 2.94
N MET A 32 24.40 10.24 3.39
CA MET A 32 23.72 10.60 4.64
C MET A 32 22.18 10.44 4.56
N PRO A 33 21.49 10.90 3.49
CA PRO A 33 20.10 10.56 3.27
C PRO A 33 19.84 9.05 3.25
N TYR A 34 20.66 8.27 2.55
CA TYR A 34 20.54 6.81 2.50
C TYR A 34 20.63 6.14 3.88
N LEU A 35 21.60 6.54 4.71
CA LEU A 35 21.74 6.01 6.07
C LEU A 35 20.55 6.39 6.96
N LYS A 36 20.08 7.63 6.88
CA LYS A 36 18.88 8.08 7.62
C LYS A 36 17.66 7.28 7.19
N ASP A 37 17.51 7.01 5.89
CA ASP A 37 16.43 6.19 5.35
C ASP A 37 16.48 4.76 5.89
N ALA A 38 17.65 4.12 5.83
CA ALA A 38 17.86 2.77 6.32
C ALA A 38 17.53 2.65 7.81
N LEU A 39 17.94 3.64 8.63
CA LEU A 39 17.61 3.67 10.05
C LEU A 39 16.10 3.84 10.30
N ARG A 40 15.44 4.76 9.58
CA ARG A 40 13.99 4.95 9.68
C ARG A 40 13.22 3.69 9.30
N THR A 41 13.60 3.07 8.18
CA THR A 41 13.04 1.80 7.72
C THR A 41 13.24 0.70 8.76
N ARG A 42 14.46 0.55 9.31
CA ARG A 42 14.73 -0.45 10.35
C ARG A 42 13.87 -0.24 11.60
N THR A 43 13.74 1.00 12.06
CA THR A 43 12.91 1.35 13.21
C THR A 43 11.44 1.03 12.95
N ALA A 44 10.91 1.43 11.78
CA ALA A 44 9.52 1.14 11.39
C ALA A 44 9.25 -0.37 11.31
N LEU A 45 10.18 -1.15 10.77
CA LEU A 45 10.06 -2.61 10.71
C LEU A 45 10.13 -3.27 12.09
N ASN A 46 10.98 -2.77 13.00
CA ASN A 46 11.01 -3.24 14.39
C ASN A 46 9.67 -3.00 15.09
N GLN A 47 9.07 -1.82 14.87
CA GLN A 47 7.75 -1.50 15.41
C GLN A 47 6.67 -2.40 14.80
N ALA A 48 6.68 -2.62 13.48
CA ALA A 48 5.73 -3.50 12.80
C ALA A 48 5.79 -4.94 13.33
N GLU A 49 6.98 -5.51 13.53
CA GLU A 49 7.13 -6.85 14.13
C GLU A 49 6.67 -6.93 15.59
N SER A 50 6.80 -5.83 16.34
CA SER A 50 6.32 -5.77 17.72
C SER A 50 4.80 -5.60 17.79
N CYS A 51 4.23 -4.92 16.81
CA CYS A 51 2.81 -4.60 16.70
C CYS A 51 1.99 -5.78 16.14
N PHE A 52 2.53 -6.46 15.13
CA PHE A 52 1.84 -7.48 14.36
C PHE A 52 2.54 -8.83 14.54
N ILE A 53 1.95 -9.70 15.36
CA ILE A 53 2.51 -11.02 15.72
C ILE A 53 2.79 -11.88 14.48
N ASP A 54 1.92 -11.73 13.48
CA ASP A 54 1.92 -12.37 12.17
C ASP A 54 2.88 -11.74 11.16
N PHE A 55 3.39 -10.53 11.41
CA PHE A 55 4.32 -9.89 10.49
C PHE A 55 5.72 -10.49 10.60
N LYS A 56 6.23 -11.03 9.48
CA LYS A 56 7.61 -11.50 9.33
C LYS A 56 8.28 -10.81 8.15
N ARG A 57 9.34 -10.02 8.41
CA ARG A 57 10.08 -9.28 7.36
C ARG A 57 10.55 -10.15 6.21
N SER A 58 11.02 -11.36 6.50
CA SER A 58 11.55 -12.29 5.49
C SER A 58 10.47 -12.87 4.56
N GLN A 59 9.22 -12.92 5.02
CA GLN A 59 8.10 -13.49 4.25
C GLN A 59 7.24 -12.41 3.58
N PHE A 60 7.34 -11.17 4.05
CA PHE A 60 6.53 -10.07 3.57
C PHE A 60 6.61 -9.82 2.05
N PRO A 61 7.76 -9.93 1.36
CA PRO A 61 7.80 -9.76 -0.09
C PRO A 61 6.95 -10.79 -0.85
N LEU A 62 6.94 -12.04 -0.38
CA LEU A 62 6.10 -13.10 -0.95
C LEU A 62 4.62 -12.81 -0.69
N PHE A 63 4.27 -12.45 0.55
CA PHE A 63 2.91 -12.02 0.89
C PHE A 63 2.44 -10.85 -0.01
N ALA A 64 3.30 -9.85 -0.22
CA ALA A 64 2.98 -8.69 -1.05
C ALA A 64 2.80 -9.06 -2.53
N LYS A 65 3.55 -10.05 -3.04
CA LYS A 65 3.37 -10.63 -4.37
C LYS A 65 2.01 -11.33 -4.48
N ASP A 66 1.66 -12.18 -3.53
CA ASP A 66 0.37 -12.88 -3.53
C ASP A 66 -0.78 -11.88 -3.47
N ARG A 67 -0.66 -10.87 -2.60
CA ARG A 67 -1.63 -9.78 -2.47
C ARG A 67 -1.84 -9.00 -3.76
N TYR A 68 -0.76 -8.76 -4.52
CA TYR A 68 -0.85 -8.11 -5.84
C TYR A 68 -1.64 -8.98 -6.82
N PHE A 69 -1.36 -10.28 -6.89
CA PHE A 69 -2.06 -11.18 -7.81
C PHE A 69 -3.53 -11.41 -7.42
N GLU A 70 -3.84 -11.51 -6.13
CA GLU A 70 -5.22 -11.52 -5.62
C GLU A 70 -5.99 -10.29 -6.10
N PHE A 71 -5.36 -9.11 -6.07
CA PHE A 71 -5.95 -7.88 -6.60
C PHE A 71 -6.16 -7.94 -8.11
N VAL A 72 -5.16 -8.39 -8.88
CA VAL A 72 -5.28 -8.51 -10.34
C VAL A 72 -6.42 -9.46 -10.72
N GLU A 73 -6.55 -10.59 -10.01
CA GLU A 73 -7.65 -11.52 -10.20
C GLU A 73 -9.02 -10.92 -9.85
N ALA A 74 -9.14 -10.28 -8.68
CA ALA A 74 -10.38 -9.62 -8.25
C ALA A 74 -10.80 -8.52 -9.24
N TYR A 75 -9.85 -7.77 -9.77
CA TYR A 75 -10.09 -6.77 -10.81
C TYR A 75 -10.64 -7.40 -12.09
N ASN A 76 -10.01 -8.49 -12.57
CA ASN A 76 -10.47 -9.20 -13.77
C ASN A 76 -11.87 -9.80 -13.60
N ARG A 77 -12.20 -10.33 -12.41
CA ARG A 77 -13.54 -10.82 -12.05
C ARG A 77 -14.55 -9.70 -11.79
N LYS A 78 -14.11 -8.44 -11.72
CA LYS A 78 -14.90 -7.27 -11.29
C LYS A 78 -15.52 -7.45 -9.90
N ASP A 79 -14.83 -8.17 -9.01
CA ASP A 79 -15.29 -8.49 -7.66
C ASP A 79 -15.06 -7.31 -6.72
N LYS A 80 -16.12 -6.53 -6.47
CA LYS A 80 -16.04 -5.34 -5.61
C LYS A 80 -15.79 -5.67 -4.14
N VAL A 81 -16.18 -6.87 -3.68
CA VAL A 81 -16.03 -7.28 -2.28
C VAL A 81 -14.58 -7.63 -2.00
N ASP A 82 -13.92 -8.33 -2.90
CA ASP A 82 -12.48 -8.59 -2.78
C ASP A 82 -11.68 -7.29 -2.94
N LEU A 83 -12.03 -6.45 -3.94
CA LEU A 83 -11.32 -5.19 -4.20
C LEU A 83 -11.30 -4.24 -2.99
N ILE A 84 -12.41 -4.09 -2.26
CA ILE A 84 -12.45 -3.21 -1.07
C ILE A 84 -11.62 -3.77 0.10
N ARG A 85 -11.38 -5.09 0.14
CA ARG A 85 -10.53 -5.72 1.16
C ARG A 85 -9.06 -5.65 0.81
N LEU A 86 -8.72 -5.65 -0.48
CA LEU A 86 -7.35 -5.69 -0.97
C LEU A 86 -6.72 -4.30 -1.12
N LEU A 87 -7.55 -3.26 -1.31
CA LEU A 87 -7.10 -1.90 -1.60
C LEU A 87 -7.41 -0.94 -0.45
N SER A 88 -6.60 0.12 -0.35
CA SER A 88 -6.96 1.30 0.43
C SER A 88 -8.22 1.96 -0.17
N VAL A 89 -8.97 2.70 0.67
CA VAL A 89 -10.21 3.35 0.21
C VAL A 89 -9.97 4.27 -1.00
N PRO A 90 -8.95 5.15 -1.02
CA PRO A 90 -8.69 6.00 -2.19
C PRO A 90 -8.42 5.20 -3.46
N LEU A 91 -7.64 4.11 -3.37
CA LEU A 91 -7.30 3.31 -4.54
C LEU A 91 -8.50 2.47 -5.02
N TYR A 92 -9.30 1.95 -4.09
CA TYR A 92 -10.56 1.28 -4.41
C TYR A 92 -11.52 2.18 -5.16
N ASP A 93 -11.68 3.45 -4.73
CA ASP A 93 -12.59 4.39 -5.38
C ASP A 93 -12.17 4.70 -6.83
N ILE A 94 -10.85 4.81 -7.09
CA ILE A 94 -10.31 4.96 -8.45
C ILE A 94 -10.66 3.73 -9.30
N VAL A 95 -10.35 2.52 -8.81
CA VAL A 95 -10.62 1.27 -9.54
C VAL A 95 -12.11 1.09 -9.80
N LYS A 96 -12.94 1.35 -8.80
CA LYS A 96 -14.40 1.26 -8.89
C LYS A 96 -14.97 2.24 -9.91
N ALA A 97 -14.46 3.47 -9.98
CA ALA A 97 -14.87 4.45 -10.98
C ALA A 97 -14.50 3.99 -12.39
N CYS A 98 -13.28 3.50 -12.61
CA CYS A 98 -12.85 2.93 -13.89
C CYS A 98 -13.73 1.74 -14.32
N LEU A 99 -14.04 0.82 -13.39
CA LEU A 99 -14.91 -0.33 -13.66
C LEU A 99 -16.36 0.09 -13.98
N LYS A 100 -16.88 1.11 -13.31
CA LYS A 100 -18.23 1.63 -13.54
C LYS A 100 -18.34 2.30 -14.91
N ASP A 101 -17.36 3.10 -15.28
CA ASP A 101 -17.36 3.89 -16.52
C ASP A 101 -16.77 3.11 -17.72
N ASN A 102 -16.34 1.87 -17.53
CA ASN A 102 -15.59 1.07 -18.49
C ASN A 102 -14.36 1.80 -19.06
N LYS A 103 -13.67 2.55 -18.20
CA LYS A 103 -12.45 3.29 -18.52
C LYS A 103 -11.21 2.48 -18.14
N PRO A 104 -10.08 2.67 -18.85
CA PRO A 104 -8.82 2.07 -18.44
C PRO A 104 -8.39 2.58 -17.05
N LEU A 105 -7.65 1.75 -16.32
CA LEU A 105 -6.99 2.17 -15.09
C LEU A 105 -5.91 3.23 -15.40
N PRO A 106 -5.62 4.16 -14.47
CA PRO A 106 -4.55 5.14 -14.63
C PRO A 106 -3.14 4.52 -14.47
N PHE A 107 -3.05 3.19 -14.33
CA PHE A 107 -1.82 2.42 -14.20
C PHE A 107 -1.96 1.07 -14.93
N LYS A 108 -0.84 0.50 -15.36
CA LYS A 108 -0.78 -0.80 -16.05
C LYS A 108 -0.64 -1.93 -15.01
N LEU A 109 -1.47 -2.97 -15.16
CA LEU A 109 -1.34 -4.21 -14.39
C LEU A 109 -0.51 -5.22 -15.20
N TYR A 110 0.42 -5.88 -14.53
CA TYR A 110 1.32 -6.87 -15.11
C TYR A 110 0.92 -8.26 -14.60
N LYS A 111 1.03 -9.26 -15.48
CA LYS A 111 0.65 -10.64 -15.15
C LYS A 111 1.83 -11.52 -14.78
N GLU A 112 3.05 -11.07 -15.08
CA GLU A 112 4.28 -11.81 -14.84
C GLU A 112 5.23 -11.00 -13.98
N MET A 113 5.60 -11.56 -12.83
CA MET A 113 6.50 -10.97 -11.84
C MET A 113 7.66 -11.92 -11.58
N THR A 114 8.88 -11.43 -11.74
CA THR A 114 10.11 -12.20 -11.53
C THR A 114 10.57 -12.14 -10.08
N ASP A 115 10.42 -10.99 -9.43
CA ASP A 115 10.94 -10.76 -8.09
C ASP A 115 10.16 -9.68 -7.33
N ALA A 116 10.21 -9.75 -6.00
CA ALA A 116 9.63 -8.77 -5.08
C ALA A 116 10.58 -8.56 -3.90
N GLN A 117 10.88 -7.30 -3.58
CA GLN A 117 11.82 -6.94 -2.51
C GLN A 117 11.27 -5.80 -1.67
N MET A 118 11.26 -5.97 -0.35
CA MET A 118 10.92 -4.88 0.56
C MET A 118 12.07 -3.87 0.59
N VAL A 119 11.78 -2.61 0.27
CA VAL A 119 12.81 -1.55 0.13
C VAL A 119 12.69 -0.44 1.16
N GLN A 120 11.50 -0.22 1.72
CA GLN A 120 11.26 0.88 2.66
C GLN A 120 10.10 0.56 3.59
N ALA A 121 10.17 1.07 4.82
CA ALA A 121 9.04 1.06 5.74
C ALA A 121 8.91 2.42 6.45
N ARG A 122 7.67 2.80 6.73
CA ARG A 122 7.31 4.04 7.41
C ARG A 122 6.15 3.81 8.36
N VAL A 123 6.08 4.66 9.39
CA VAL A 123 4.94 4.72 10.30
C VAL A 123 4.33 6.10 10.19
N TYR A 124 3.09 6.15 9.75
CA TYR A 124 2.29 7.37 9.67
C TYR A 124 1.46 7.52 10.94
N TYR A 125 1.57 8.68 11.57
CA TYR A 125 0.82 9.01 12.78
C TYR A 125 -0.11 10.18 12.48
N GLN A 126 -1.41 9.99 12.75
CA GLN A 126 -2.39 11.06 12.71
C GLN A 126 -2.93 11.29 14.11
N LYS A 127 -2.68 12.49 14.64
CA LYS A 127 -3.20 12.93 15.93
C LYS A 127 -4.47 13.75 15.71
N GLU A 128 -5.60 13.31 16.25
CA GLU A 128 -6.80 14.14 16.33
C GLU A 128 -6.77 14.93 17.64
N ILE A 129 -6.47 16.24 17.55
CA ILE A 129 -6.33 17.14 18.70
C ILE A 129 -7.60 17.17 19.56
N SER A 130 -8.78 17.01 18.95
CA SER A 130 -10.08 17.09 19.62
C SER A 130 -10.46 15.84 20.41
N LEU A 131 -9.84 14.68 20.17
CA LEU A 131 -10.27 13.41 20.73
C LEU A 131 -9.17 12.67 21.50
N GLN A 132 -7.96 13.23 21.58
CA GLN A 132 -6.76 12.55 22.09
C GLN A 132 -6.50 11.17 21.44
N SER A 133 -7.18 10.87 20.33
CA SER A 133 -6.99 9.66 19.55
C SER A 133 -5.79 9.84 18.64
N GLN A 134 -4.96 8.80 18.59
CA GLN A 134 -3.87 8.67 17.65
C GLN A 134 -4.15 7.47 16.76
N TYR A 135 -4.16 7.71 15.45
CA TYR A 135 -4.25 6.65 14.46
C TYR A 135 -2.86 6.41 13.88
N ILE A 136 -2.50 5.13 13.76
CA ILE A 136 -1.17 4.70 13.36
C ILE A 136 -1.30 3.72 12.20
N TRP A 137 -0.59 4.01 11.10
CA TRP A 137 -0.50 3.15 9.93
C TRP A 137 0.95 2.80 9.65
N TYR A 138 1.19 1.53 9.38
CA TYR A 138 2.46 1.03 8.90
C TYR A 138 2.40 0.94 7.39
N GLN A 139 3.31 1.59 6.70
CA GLN A 139 3.42 1.59 5.24
C GLN A 139 4.71 0.88 4.85
N ILE A 140 4.60 -0.14 3.99
CA ILE A 140 5.75 -0.90 3.49
C ILE A 140 5.77 -0.78 1.97
N THR A 141 6.89 -0.28 1.45
CA THR A 141 7.13 -0.20 0.02
C THR A 141 7.87 -1.44 -0.44
N VAL A 142 7.33 -2.09 -1.47
CA VAL A 142 7.90 -3.27 -2.10
C VAL A 142 8.21 -2.93 -3.55
N LYS A 143 9.46 -3.17 -3.94
CA LYS A 143 9.93 -3.14 -5.31
C LYS A 143 9.50 -4.44 -5.98
N PHE A 144 8.71 -4.31 -7.05
CA PHE A 144 8.28 -5.41 -7.88
C PHE A 144 8.99 -5.34 -9.22
N ASN A 145 9.57 -6.45 -9.65
CA ASN A 145 10.15 -6.62 -10.98
C ASN A 145 9.17 -7.44 -11.81
N PHE A 146 8.63 -6.81 -12.85
CA PHE A 146 7.69 -7.40 -13.79
C PHE A 146 8.34 -7.61 -15.15
N ILE A 147 7.78 -8.51 -15.95
CA ILE A 147 8.07 -8.59 -17.39
C ILE A 147 6.89 -7.95 -18.12
N ASP A 148 7.15 -6.93 -18.94
CA ASP A 148 6.12 -6.40 -19.81
C ASP A 148 5.81 -7.40 -20.93
N PRO A 149 4.58 -7.94 -21.03
CA PRO A 149 4.24 -8.94 -22.02
C PRO A 149 4.38 -8.45 -23.47
N GLU A 150 4.25 -7.14 -23.69
CA GLU A 150 4.29 -6.50 -25.01
C GLU A 150 5.73 -6.26 -25.47
N THR A 151 6.58 -5.74 -24.58
CA THR A 151 7.95 -5.35 -24.93
C THR A 151 9.00 -6.38 -24.56
N LYS A 152 8.64 -7.40 -23.75
CA LYS A 152 9.54 -8.40 -23.15
C LYS A 152 10.67 -7.78 -22.32
N LYS A 153 10.49 -6.55 -21.84
CA LYS A 153 11.47 -5.84 -21.00
C LYS A 153 11.06 -5.93 -19.53
N ASP A 154 12.08 -5.89 -18.67
CA ASP A 154 11.87 -5.75 -17.24
C ASP A 154 11.30 -4.36 -16.90
N VAL A 155 10.27 -4.35 -16.06
CA VAL A 155 9.64 -3.15 -15.54
C VAL A 155 9.69 -3.19 -14.03
N VAL A 156 10.25 -2.14 -13.43
CA VAL A 156 10.33 -2.00 -11.97
C VAL A 156 9.22 -1.07 -11.49
N LYS A 157 8.49 -1.48 -10.46
CA LYS A 157 7.42 -0.68 -9.81
C LYS A 157 7.59 -0.68 -8.30
N TYR A 158 7.23 0.42 -7.64
CA TYR A 158 7.29 0.54 -6.18
C TYR A 158 5.89 0.73 -5.61
N ASN A 159 5.24 -0.40 -5.31
CA ASN A 159 3.91 -0.39 -4.73
C ASN A 159 4.02 -0.33 -3.20
N VAL A 160 2.99 0.25 -2.56
CA VAL A 160 2.97 0.42 -1.11
C VAL A 160 1.78 -0.35 -0.54
N LEU A 161 2.04 -1.10 0.52
CA LEU A 161 1.01 -1.74 1.34
C LEU A 161 0.91 -1.02 2.68
N GLU A 162 -0.31 -0.87 3.19
CA GLU A 162 -0.59 -0.28 4.50
C GLU A 162 -1.38 -1.23 5.40
N ARG A 163 -1.14 -1.14 6.71
CA ARG A 163 -1.97 -1.76 7.76
C ARG A 163 -2.07 -0.84 8.97
N ARG A 164 -3.24 -0.77 9.61
CA ARG A 164 -3.38 0.00 10.86
C ARG A 164 -2.87 -0.80 12.04
N GLU A 165 -2.36 -0.11 13.04
CA GLU A 165 -2.00 -0.72 14.33
C GLU A 165 -3.18 -1.47 14.96
N SER A 166 -4.40 -0.92 14.85
CA SER A 166 -5.61 -1.53 15.40
C SER A 166 -6.13 -2.76 14.64
N ASP A 167 -5.53 -3.08 13.48
CA ASP A 167 -5.97 -4.21 12.64
C ASP A 167 -5.30 -5.51 13.11
N SER A 168 -6.10 -6.54 13.38
CA SER A 168 -5.66 -7.76 14.07
C SER A 168 -5.33 -8.95 13.16
N SER A 169 -5.64 -8.88 11.86
CA SER A 169 -5.47 -9.99 10.92
C SER A 169 -4.40 -9.71 9.87
N GLU A 170 -3.66 -10.74 9.48
CA GLU A 170 -2.65 -10.68 8.41
C GLU A 170 -3.25 -10.20 7.09
N LYS A 171 -4.52 -10.55 6.87
CA LYS A 171 -5.26 -10.19 5.67
C LYS A 171 -5.58 -8.69 5.58
N ASP A 172 -5.27 -7.91 6.60
CA ASP A 172 -5.63 -6.48 6.67
C ASP A 172 -4.61 -5.57 5.98
N TRP A 173 -3.46 -6.11 5.55
CA TRP A 173 -2.53 -5.39 4.67
C TRP A 173 -3.18 -5.10 3.31
N ARG A 174 -3.31 -3.81 3.00
CA ARG A 174 -3.99 -3.29 1.80
C ARG A 174 -3.02 -2.54 0.91
N ILE A 175 -3.17 -2.71 -0.40
CA ILE A 175 -2.40 -1.93 -1.37
C ILE A 175 -2.92 -0.49 -1.34
N CYS A 176 -2.06 0.47 -1.02
CA CYS A 176 -2.41 1.89 -0.96
C CYS A 176 -1.79 2.73 -2.07
N LYS A 177 -0.79 2.20 -2.79
CA LYS A 177 -0.19 2.85 -3.97
C LYS A 177 0.23 1.80 -5.00
N LEU A 178 -0.07 2.08 -6.27
CA LEU A 178 0.42 1.37 -7.45
C LEU A 178 1.17 2.38 -8.34
N ASP A 179 2.37 2.01 -8.79
CA ASP A 179 3.19 2.83 -9.70
C ASP A 179 2.90 2.59 -11.19
#